data_AF-A0AAE3XSN3-F1
#
_entry.id   AF-A0AAE3XSN3-F1
#
_cell.length_a   1.000
_cell.length_b   1.000
_cell.length_c   1.000
_cell.angle_alpha   90.00
_cell.angle_beta   90.00
_cell.angle_gamma   90.00
#
_symmetry.space_group_name_H-M   'P 1'
#
loop_
_entity.id
_entity.type
_entity.pdbx_description
1 polymer ?
#
loop_
_entity_poly.entity_id
_entity_poly.type
_entity_poly.pdbx_seq_one_letter_code
_entity_poly.pdbx_strand_id
1 'polypeptide(L)'
;MKENRKFGCKVVVCSVMLLISMPLFLYANAGTPMILFSLFHLFFLNLIIGLIESHILERNGIENKAGLIILANYFSMFAGMYFIAPYFAQKAGDYDFWGMMSSSYQMSGFFRGIIASIIITLFLEYPFAYYALVNKKDSEKLLNPFLIANLSTNIVMFVVYYGFASMQASI
;
A
#
# COMPACT_ATOMS: atom_id res chain seq x y z
N MET A 1 -24.14 14.05 17.25
CA MET A 1 -22.70 13.71 17.03
C MET A 1 -22.38 12.21 16.91
N LYS A 2 -23.17 11.27 17.45
CA LYS A 2 -22.91 9.81 17.31
C LYS A 2 -23.23 9.22 15.91
N GLU A 3 -24.10 9.88 15.15
CA GLU A 3 -24.65 9.35 13.89
C GLU A 3 -23.67 9.46 12.71
N ASN A 4 -22.89 10.55 12.63
CA ASN A 4 -21.86 10.74 11.61
C ASN A 4 -20.69 9.74 11.70
N ARG A 5 -20.43 9.13 12.88
CA ARG A 5 -19.40 8.07 13.00
C ARG A 5 -19.83 6.76 12.35
N LYS A 6 -21.13 6.43 12.38
CA LYS A 6 -21.64 5.19 11.76
C LYS A 6 -21.68 5.29 10.24
N PHE A 7 -21.93 6.48 9.70
CA PHE A 7 -21.97 6.69 8.24
C PHE A 7 -20.59 6.61 7.60
N GLY A 8 -19.58 7.25 8.21
CA GLY A 8 -18.19 7.16 7.74
C GLY A 8 -17.64 5.73 7.75
N CYS A 9 -17.97 4.94 8.78
CA CYS A 9 -17.58 3.53 8.87
C CYS A 9 -18.19 2.70 7.73
N LYS A 10 -19.49 2.90 7.41
CA LYS A 10 -20.16 2.16 6.33
C LYS A 10 -19.58 2.49 4.95
N VAL A 11 -19.30 3.76 4.66
CA VAL A 11 -18.73 4.18 3.38
C VAL A 11 -17.32 3.62 3.20
N VAL A 12 -16.49 3.66 4.25
CA VAL A 12 -15.13 3.07 4.21
C VAL A 12 -15.21 1.55 3.97
N VAL A 13 -16.11 0.84 4.66
CA VAL A 13 -16.30 -0.60 4.46
C VAL A 13 -16.77 -0.92 3.03
N CYS A 14 -17.72 -0.15 2.48
CA CYS A 14 -18.18 -0.36 1.10
C CYS A 14 -17.10 -0.08 0.07
N SER A 15 -16.30 0.98 0.24
CA SER A 15 -15.18 1.29 -0.66
C SER A 15 -14.08 0.23 -0.60
N VAL A 16 -13.77 -0.26 0.61
CA VAL A 16 -12.82 -1.36 0.82
C VAL A 16 -13.34 -2.64 0.16
N MET A 17 -14.62 -2.97 0.31
CA MET A 17 -15.24 -4.15 -0.32
C MET A 17 -15.24 -4.09 -1.86
N LEU A 18 -15.37 -2.90 -2.45
CA LEU A 18 -15.40 -2.71 -3.91
C LEU A 18 -14.00 -2.78 -4.52
N LEU A 19 -12.98 -2.28 -3.80
CA LEU A 19 -11.57 -2.48 -4.16
C LEU A 19 -11.12 -3.94 -4.03
N ILE A 20 -11.72 -4.66 -3.06
CA ILE A 20 -11.49 -6.07 -2.76
C ILE A 20 -12.03 -7.03 -3.83
N SER A 21 -13.09 -6.65 -4.55
CA SER A 21 -13.75 -7.54 -5.52
C SER A 21 -13.14 -7.50 -6.92
N MET A 22 -12.41 -6.45 -7.26
CA MET A 22 -11.72 -6.31 -8.55
C MET A 22 -10.66 -7.39 -8.86
N PRO A 23 -9.83 -7.87 -7.90
CA PRO A 23 -8.78 -8.85 -8.17
C PRO A 23 -9.31 -10.27 -8.45
N LEU A 24 -10.52 -10.62 -8.01
CA LEU A 24 -11.01 -12.01 -8.08
C LEU A 24 -11.18 -12.54 -9.52
N PHE A 25 -11.32 -11.66 -10.51
CA PHE A 25 -11.55 -12.06 -11.91
C PHE A 25 -10.26 -12.21 -12.75
N LEU A 26 -9.11 -11.74 -12.28
CA LEU A 26 -7.87 -11.67 -13.09
C LEU A 26 -6.86 -12.82 -12.82
N TYR A 27 -7.07 -13.67 -11.82
CA TYR A 27 -5.99 -14.49 -11.23
C TYR A 27 -6.30 -15.99 -11.06
N ALA A 28 -7.09 -16.60 -11.95
CA ALA A 28 -7.45 -18.03 -11.85
C ALA A 28 -6.25 -19.03 -11.96
N ASN A 29 -5.07 -18.58 -12.41
CA ASN A 29 -3.84 -19.40 -12.52
C ASN A 29 -2.73 -18.98 -11.54
N ALA A 30 -3.02 -18.12 -10.56
CA ALA A 30 -2.02 -17.40 -9.78
C ALA A 30 -1.61 -18.10 -8.48
N GLY A 31 -0.88 -19.20 -8.60
CA GLY A 31 -0.30 -19.93 -7.47
C GLY A 31 1.04 -19.40 -6.95
N THR A 32 1.56 -18.27 -7.47
CA THR A 32 2.90 -17.82 -7.07
C THR A 32 2.89 -17.18 -5.68
N PRO A 33 3.93 -17.42 -4.85
CA PRO A 33 4.03 -16.82 -3.52
C PRO A 33 3.88 -15.30 -3.54
N MET A 34 4.38 -14.63 -4.59
CA MET A 34 4.28 -13.18 -4.75
C MET A 34 2.83 -12.71 -4.94
N ILE A 35 2.01 -13.43 -5.70
CA ILE A 35 0.60 -13.05 -5.90
C ILE A 35 -0.21 -13.33 -4.63
N LEU A 36 -0.01 -14.50 -4.00
CA LEU A 36 -0.68 -14.82 -2.74
C LEU A 36 -0.38 -13.78 -1.66
N PHE A 37 0.89 -13.38 -1.54
CA PHE A 37 1.28 -12.32 -0.63
C PHE A 37 0.68 -10.97 -1.02
N SER A 38 0.66 -10.62 -2.32
CA SER A 38 0.07 -9.37 -2.80
C SER A 38 -1.42 -9.27 -2.51
N LEU A 39 -2.16 -10.37 -2.66
CA LEU A 39 -3.56 -10.44 -2.26
C LEU A 39 -3.69 -10.32 -0.74
N PHE A 40 -2.96 -11.11 0.04
CA PHE A 40 -2.97 -11.00 1.50
C PHE A 40 -2.65 -9.58 1.98
N HIS A 41 -1.70 -8.92 1.33
CA HIS A 41 -1.35 -7.54 1.59
C HIS A 41 -2.54 -6.61 1.29
N LEU A 42 -3.11 -6.71 0.09
CA LEU A 42 -4.27 -5.94 -0.32
C LEU A 42 -5.45 -6.10 0.66
N PHE A 43 -5.75 -7.33 1.11
CA PHE A 43 -6.90 -7.60 1.96
C PHE A 43 -6.69 -7.24 3.44
N PHE A 44 -5.54 -7.58 4.02
CA PHE A 44 -5.33 -7.57 5.47
C PHE A 44 -4.19 -6.68 5.92
N LEU A 45 -3.03 -6.73 5.26
CA LEU A 45 -1.88 -5.98 5.77
C LEU A 45 -2.08 -4.46 5.65
N ASN A 46 -2.78 -3.96 4.63
CA ASN A 46 -3.06 -2.52 4.52
C ASN A 46 -3.84 -1.97 5.72
N LEU A 47 -4.75 -2.75 6.29
CA LEU A 47 -5.43 -2.38 7.53
C LEU A 47 -4.44 -2.28 8.70
N ILE A 48 -3.58 -3.28 8.85
CA ILE A 48 -2.58 -3.33 9.93
C ILE A 48 -1.57 -2.18 9.78
N ILE A 49 -1.07 -1.95 8.58
CA ILE A 49 -0.15 -0.86 8.26
C ILE A 49 -0.79 0.49 8.58
N GLY A 50 -2.01 0.74 8.09
CA GLY A 50 -2.71 1.99 8.37
C GLY A 50 -2.95 2.24 9.86
N LEU A 51 -3.20 1.18 10.65
CA LEU A 51 -3.30 1.28 12.11
C LEU A 51 -1.95 1.60 12.77
N ILE A 52 -0.86 0.97 12.31
CA ILE A 52 0.51 1.23 12.79
C ILE A 52 0.90 2.67 12.48
N GLU A 53 0.67 3.14 11.25
CA GLU A 53 0.99 4.52 10.85
C GLU A 53 0.18 5.54 11.64
N SER A 54 -1.12 5.31 11.81
CA SER A 54 -1.97 6.12 12.68
C SER A 54 -1.40 6.21 14.10
N HIS A 55 -0.93 5.09 14.65
CA HIS A 55 -0.34 5.06 15.98
C HIS A 55 1.02 5.78 16.05
N ILE A 56 1.85 5.69 15.02
CA ILE A 56 3.11 6.44 14.91
C ILE A 56 2.82 7.95 14.91
N LEU A 57 1.82 8.40 14.14
CA LEU A 57 1.40 9.81 14.14
C LEU A 57 0.94 10.25 15.54
N GLU A 58 0.09 9.47 16.21
CA GLU A 58 -0.38 9.75 17.57
C GLU A 58 0.77 9.85 18.58
N ARG A 59 1.75 8.94 18.50
CA ARG A 59 2.95 8.97 19.36
C ARG A 59 3.78 10.24 19.17
N ASN A 60 3.73 10.83 17.98
CA ASN A 60 4.37 12.10 17.66
C ASN A 60 3.46 13.32 17.95
N GLY A 61 2.35 13.12 18.67
CA GLY A 61 1.43 14.19 19.07
C GLY A 61 0.48 14.64 17.97
N ILE A 62 0.30 13.85 16.91
CA ILE A 62 -0.58 14.16 15.78
C ILE A 62 -1.86 13.34 15.90
N GLU A 63 -2.92 13.95 16.45
CA GLU A 63 -4.24 13.34 16.47
C GLU A 63 -4.80 13.22 15.05
N ASN A 64 -5.22 12.01 14.68
CA ASN A 64 -5.66 11.73 13.32
C ASN A 64 -6.88 10.79 13.28
N LYS A 65 -7.53 10.75 12.13
CA LYS A 65 -8.62 9.83 11.82
C LYS A 65 -8.03 8.59 11.15
N ALA A 66 -7.74 7.56 11.94
CA ALA A 66 -7.15 6.29 11.48
C ALA A 66 -7.80 5.73 10.20
N GLY A 67 -9.13 5.84 10.07
CA GLY A 67 -9.85 5.37 8.88
C GLY A 67 -9.40 6.01 7.55
N LEU A 68 -8.94 7.27 7.57
CA LEU A 68 -8.39 7.93 6.38
C LEU A 68 -6.96 7.49 6.08
N ILE A 69 -6.17 7.17 7.11
CA ILE A 69 -4.81 6.61 6.95
C ILE A 69 -4.88 5.20 6.36
N ILE A 70 -5.81 4.37 6.87
CA ILE A 70 -6.10 3.04 6.32
C ILE A 70 -6.53 3.17 4.86
N LEU A 71 -7.49 4.05 4.55
CA LEU A 71 -7.94 4.25 3.18
C LEU A 71 -6.79 4.69 2.25
N ALA A 72 -5.89 5.54 2.74
CA ALA A 72 -4.70 5.96 2.00
C ALA A 72 -3.83 4.77 1.60
N ASN A 73 -3.56 3.85 2.54
CA ASN A 73 -2.79 2.63 2.31
C ASN A 73 -3.44 1.72 1.27
N TYR A 74 -4.75 1.46 1.38
CA TYR A 74 -5.46 0.67 0.36
C TYR A 74 -5.40 1.32 -1.02
N PHE A 75 -5.57 2.64 -1.09
CA PHE A 75 -5.53 3.39 -2.34
C PHE A 75 -4.13 3.38 -2.98
N SER A 76 -3.10 3.63 -2.18
CA SER A 76 -1.71 3.66 -2.63
C SER A 76 -1.21 2.28 -3.02
N MET A 77 -1.61 1.22 -2.28
CA MET A 77 -1.33 -0.16 -2.64
C MET A 77 -2.00 -0.56 -3.95
N PHE A 78 -3.27 -0.19 -4.17
CA PHE A 78 -3.94 -0.46 -5.43
C PHE A 78 -3.24 0.23 -6.61
N ALA A 79 -2.89 1.51 -6.44
CA ALA A 79 -2.12 2.25 -7.44
C ALA A 79 -0.74 1.61 -7.69
N GLY A 80 -0.05 1.22 -6.61
CA GLY A 80 1.24 0.56 -6.61
C GLY A 80 1.21 -0.74 -7.40
N MET A 81 0.24 -1.60 -7.06
CA MET A 81 0.13 -2.95 -7.61
C MET A 81 -0.16 -2.96 -9.11
N TYR A 82 -1.15 -2.16 -9.53
CA TYR A 82 -1.72 -2.29 -10.88
C TYR A 82 -1.15 -1.30 -11.89
N PHE A 83 -0.66 -0.15 -11.45
CA PHE A 83 -0.23 0.91 -12.36
C PHE A 83 1.24 1.23 -12.23
N ILE A 84 1.73 1.49 -11.01
CA ILE A 84 3.05 2.06 -10.80
C ILE A 84 4.14 1.01 -10.98
N ALA A 85 4.15 -0.04 -10.14
CA ALA A 85 5.22 -1.02 -10.14
C ALA A 85 5.36 -1.72 -11.50
N PRO A 86 4.26 -2.20 -12.15
CA PRO A 86 4.35 -2.80 -13.47
C PRO A 86 4.85 -1.83 -14.55
N TYR A 87 4.43 -0.57 -14.53
CA TYR A 87 4.87 0.41 -15.53
C TYR A 87 6.38 0.65 -15.46
N PHE A 88 6.92 0.88 -14.26
CA PHE A 88 8.36 1.15 -14.09
C PHE A 88 9.22 -0.11 -14.27
N ALA A 89 8.72 -1.29 -13.91
CA ALA A 89 9.36 -2.56 -14.21
C ALA A 89 9.41 -2.85 -15.71
N GLN A 90 8.31 -2.60 -16.44
CA GLN A 90 8.26 -2.77 -17.88
C GLN A 90 9.27 -1.87 -18.60
N LYS A 91 9.41 -0.62 -18.15
CA LYS A 91 10.46 0.29 -18.67
C LYS A 91 11.88 -0.19 -18.40
N ALA A 92 12.07 -1.11 -17.46
CA ALA A 92 13.33 -1.77 -17.18
C ALA A 92 13.54 -3.10 -17.94
N GLY A 93 12.56 -3.50 -18.76
CA GLY A 93 12.58 -4.76 -19.50
C GLY A 93 11.88 -5.92 -18.79
N ASP A 94 11.26 -5.69 -17.63
CA ASP A 94 10.52 -6.69 -16.88
C ASP A 94 9.01 -6.56 -17.15
N TYR A 95 8.52 -7.41 -18.05
CA TYR A 95 7.12 -7.42 -18.48
C TYR A 95 6.22 -8.25 -17.56
N ASP A 96 6.80 -8.95 -16.57
CA ASP A 96 6.09 -9.86 -15.69
C ASP A 96 6.48 -9.64 -14.22
N PHE A 97 6.30 -8.39 -13.77
CA PHE A 97 6.70 -7.92 -12.44
C PHE A 97 6.10 -8.73 -11.27
N TRP A 98 4.92 -9.35 -11.47
CA TRP A 98 4.29 -10.19 -10.45
C TRP A 98 4.54 -11.69 -10.66
N GLY A 99 5.27 -12.06 -11.71
CA GLY A 99 5.53 -13.45 -12.10
C GLY A 99 4.26 -14.23 -12.45
N MET A 100 3.32 -13.59 -13.16
CA MET A 100 2.04 -14.15 -13.60
C MET A 100 2.13 -14.95 -14.91
N MET A 101 3.09 -14.64 -15.77
CA MET A 101 3.14 -15.13 -17.16
C MET A 101 4.40 -15.94 -17.50
N SER A 102 5.50 -15.72 -16.80
CA SER A 102 6.80 -16.33 -17.09
C SER A 102 7.18 -17.39 -16.08
N SER A 103 7.75 -18.50 -16.56
CA SER A 103 8.39 -19.52 -15.73
C SER A 103 9.76 -19.08 -15.20
N SER A 104 10.30 -17.94 -15.65
CA SER A 104 11.55 -17.36 -15.14
C SER A 104 11.34 -15.91 -14.75
N TYR A 105 11.31 -15.65 -13.43
CA TYR A 105 11.15 -14.31 -12.87
C TYR A 105 12.47 -13.54 -12.93
N GLN A 106 12.45 -12.31 -13.44
CA GLN A 106 13.66 -11.48 -13.57
C GLN A 106 13.66 -10.36 -12.52
N MET A 107 14.67 -10.34 -11.66
CA MET A 107 14.80 -9.34 -10.59
C MET A 107 15.20 -7.93 -11.10
N SER A 108 15.57 -7.79 -12.38
CA SER A 108 16.12 -6.55 -12.94
C SER A 108 15.15 -5.36 -12.88
N GLY A 109 13.84 -5.61 -13.02
CA GLY A 109 12.79 -4.60 -12.90
C GLY A 109 12.27 -4.38 -11.47
N PHE A 110 12.49 -5.35 -10.58
CA PHE A 110 11.94 -5.36 -9.23
C PHE A 110 12.25 -4.08 -8.44
N PHE A 111 13.55 -3.76 -8.31
CA PHE A 111 13.99 -2.60 -7.53
C PHE A 111 13.45 -1.28 -8.10
N ARG A 112 13.39 -1.14 -9.43
CA ARG A 112 12.85 0.07 -10.07
C ARG A 112 11.36 0.22 -9.81
N GLY A 113 10.61 -0.88 -9.94
CA GLY A 113 9.17 -0.90 -9.66
C GLY A 113 8.86 -0.55 -8.20
N ILE A 114 9.56 -1.17 -7.24
CA ILE A 114 9.32 -0.91 -5.82
C ILE A 114 9.79 0.49 -5.39
N ILE A 115 10.98 0.95 -5.81
CA ILE A 115 11.46 2.30 -5.45
C ILE A 115 10.50 3.36 -6.01
N ALA A 116 10.06 3.22 -7.26
CA ALA A 116 9.06 4.11 -7.84
C ALA A 116 7.75 4.06 -7.06
N SER A 117 7.32 2.87 -6.63
CA SER A 117 6.11 2.70 -5.82
C SER A 117 6.21 3.41 -4.47
N ILE A 118 7.33 3.28 -3.75
CA ILE A 118 7.58 3.97 -2.47
C ILE A 118 7.55 5.49 -2.64
N ILE A 119 8.16 6.01 -3.71
CA ILE A 119 8.14 7.45 -3.96
C ILE A 119 6.72 7.92 -4.24
N ILE A 120 5.96 7.19 -5.06
CA ILE A 120 4.62 7.61 -5.45
C ILE A 120 3.62 7.42 -4.30
N THR A 121 3.74 6.38 -3.46
CA THR A 121 2.89 6.23 -2.25
C THR A 121 3.00 7.44 -1.34
N LEU A 122 4.19 8.03 -1.15
CA LEU A 122 4.33 9.29 -0.40
C LEU A 122 3.42 10.40 -0.96
N PHE A 123 3.40 10.59 -2.27
CA PHE A 123 2.56 11.60 -2.91
C PHE A 123 1.06 11.26 -2.84
N LEU A 124 0.71 9.98 -3.01
CA LEU A 124 -0.67 9.54 -2.98
C LEU A 124 -1.28 9.59 -1.57
N GLU A 125 -0.49 9.27 -0.54
CA GLU A 125 -0.98 9.16 0.83
C GLU A 125 -0.95 10.48 1.60
N TYR A 126 -0.01 11.38 1.29
CA TYR A 126 0.09 12.69 1.94
C TYR A 126 -1.23 13.48 1.99
N PRO A 127 -2.03 13.62 0.90
CA PRO A 127 -3.31 14.32 0.98
C PRO A 127 -4.27 13.66 1.97
N PHE A 128 -4.32 12.33 2.04
CA PHE A 128 -5.15 11.62 3.02
C PHE A 128 -4.66 11.86 4.44
N ALA A 129 -3.35 11.83 4.68
CA ALA A 129 -2.75 12.14 5.98
C ALA A 129 -3.09 13.57 6.43
N TYR A 130 -3.01 14.55 5.52
CA TYR A 130 -3.43 15.92 5.79
C TYR A 130 -4.92 16.02 6.14
N TYR A 131 -5.81 15.33 5.40
CA TYR A 131 -7.24 15.31 5.69
C TYR A 131 -7.58 14.53 6.96
N ALA A 132 -6.75 13.55 7.33
CA ALA A 132 -6.88 12.76 8.54
C ALA A 132 -6.65 13.57 9.82
N LEU A 133 -5.85 14.66 9.77
CA LEU A 133 -5.65 15.55 10.91
C LEU A 133 -6.98 15.97 11.54
N VAL A 134 -7.10 15.72 12.85
CA VAL A 134 -8.24 16.19 13.66
C VAL A 134 -8.13 17.71 13.85
N ASN A 135 -6.93 18.19 14.17
CA ASN A 135 -6.63 19.61 14.31
C ASN A 135 -5.72 20.08 13.17
N LYS A 136 -6.19 21.04 12.36
CA LYS A 136 -5.43 21.53 11.20
C LYS A 136 -4.19 22.36 11.57
N LYS A 137 -4.08 22.82 12.81
CA LYS A 137 -2.87 23.48 13.32
C LYS A 137 -1.65 22.54 13.33
N ASP A 138 -1.88 21.23 13.39
CA ASP A 138 -0.81 20.23 13.40
C ASP A 138 -0.24 19.95 12.00
N SER A 139 -0.78 20.58 10.95
CA SER A 139 -0.32 20.40 9.56
C SER A 139 1.13 20.83 9.34
N GLU A 140 1.59 21.86 10.05
CA GLU A 140 2.99 22.31 10.00
C GLU A 140 3.96 21.26 10.53
N LYS A 141 3.48 20.40 11.44
CA LYS A 141 4.26 19.34 12.07
C LYS A 141 4.06 17.98 11.41
N LEU A 142 3.13 17.84 10.47
CA LEU A 142 2.72 16.55 9.90
C LEU A 142 3.83 15.89 9.07
N LEU A 143 4.64 16.66 8.35
CA LEU A 143 5.54 16.12 7.33
C LEU A 143 6.51 15.07 7.91
N ASN A 144 7.22 15.38 9.00
CA ASN A 144 8.21 14.47 9.55
C ASN A 144 7.58 13.18 10.12
N PRO A 145 6.55 13.24 10.99
CA PRO A 145 5.84 12.05 11.45
C PRO A 145 5.23 11.22 10.31
N PHE A 146 4.69 11.85 9.27
CA PHE A 146 4.18 11.17 8.09
C PHE A 146 5.28 10.41 7.35
N LEU A 147 6.40 11.07 7.06
CA LEU A 147 7.54 10.43 6.41
C LEU A 147 8.10 9.27 7.24
N ILE A 148 8.20 9.43 8.56
CA ILE A 148 8.66 8.36 9.46
C ILE A 148 7.70 7.17 9.40
N ALA A 149 6.41 7.42 9.55
CA ALA A 149 5.40 6.37 9.53
C ALA A 149 5.43 5.61 8.21
N ASN A 150 5.25 6.33 7.09
CA ASN A 150 5.16 5.74 5.75
C ASN A 150 6.48 5.06 5.32
N LEU A 151 7.65 5.67 5.56
CA LEU A 151 8.91 5.04 5.16
C LEU A 151 9.20 3.80 6.03
N SER A 152 8.89 3.83 7.33
CA SER A 152 9.12 2.67 8.18
C SER A 152 8.33 1.44 7.73
N THR A 153 7.05 1.64 7.37
CA THR A 153 6.16 0.57 6.92
C THR A 153 6.54 0.12 5.51
N ASN A 154 6.85 1.05 4.60
CA ASN A 154 7.32 0.72 3.25
C ASN A 154 8.67 0.00 3.23
N ILE A 155 9.60 0.31 4.14
CA ILE A 155 10.87 -0.43 4.27
C ILE A 155 10.61 -1.87 4.69
N VAL A 156 9.73 -2.09 5.68
CA VAL A 156 9.34 -3.45 6.09
C VAL A 156 8.70 -4.19 4.92
N MET A 157 7.78 -3.54 4.21
CA MET A 157 7.12 -4.14 3.04
C MET A 157 8.11 -4.46 1.92
N PHE A 158 9.08 -3.59 1.66
CA PHE A 158 10.16 -3.85 0.70
C PHE A 158 10.94 -5.12 1.05
N VAL A 159 11.34 -5.28 2.32
CA VAL A 159 12.06 -6.49 2.77
C VAL A 159 11.23 -7.75 2.53
N VAL A 160 9.94 -7.70 2.84
CA VAL A 160 9.03 -8.85 2.65
C VAL A 160 8.85 -9.16 1.15
N TYR A 161 8.57 -8.16 0.33
CA TYR A 161 8.43 -8.33 -1.13
C TYR A 161 9.71 -8.86 -1.77
N TYR A 162 10.88 -8.38 -1.32
CA TYR A 162 12.17 -8.88 -1.79
C TYR A 162 12.37 -10.36 -1.41
N GLY A 163 11.94 -10.77 -0.21
CA GLY A 163 11.94 -12.17 0.19
C GLY A 163 11.14 -13.06 -0.77
N PHE A 164 9.89 -12.67 -1.06
CA PHE A 164 9.06 -13.42 -2.02
C PHE A 164 9.62 -13.39 -3.44
N ALA A 165 10.13 -12.25 -3.90
CA ALA A 165 10.75 -12.12 -5.21
C ALA A 165 12.01 -12.99 -5.37
N SER A 166 12.83 -13.08 -4.32
CA SER A 166 14.06 -13.89 -4.34
C SER A 166 13.78 -15.39 -4.30
N MET A 167 12.77 -15.82 -3.53
CA MET A 167 12.28 -17.20 -3.57
C MET A 167 11.78 -17.55 -4.97
N GLN A 168 11.03 -16.66 -5.61
CA GLN A 168 10.50 -16.89 -6.95
C GLN A 168 11.59 -16.89 -8.03
N ALA A 169 12.62 -16.06 -7.91
CA ALA A 169 13.76 -16.05 -8.84
C ALA A 169 14.67 -17.30 -8.72
N SER A 170 14.53 -18.07 -7.63
CA SER A 170 15.35 -19.25 -7.34
C SER A 170 14.70 -20.57 -7.77
N ILE A 171 13.46 -20.52 -8.29
CA ILE A 171 12.69 -21.66 -8.83
C ILE A 171 12.84 -21.65 -10.35
#